data_AF-A0A2C1YJE4-F1
#
_entry.id   AF-A0A2C1YJE4-F1
#
_cell.length_a   1.000
_cell.length_b   1.000
_cell.length_c   1.000
_cell.angle_alpha   90.00
_cell.angle_beta   90.00
_cell.angle_gamma   90.00
#
_symmetry.space_group_name_H-M   'P 1'
#
loop_
_entity.id
_entity.type
_entity.pdbx_description
1 polymer ?
#
loop_
_entity_poly.entity_id
_entity_poly.type
_entity_poly.pdbx_seq_one_letter_code
_entity_poly.pdbx_strand_id
1 'polypeptide(L)'
;MNVTIEIHYLAASRAMRRGSFPLRGKKVEYVALQFWKEIQREMSYRAKLEQVIVNGDKDITELVLELEKQERNKTINDDLPF
;
A
#
# COMPACT_ATOMS: atom_id res chain seq x y z
N MET A 1 3.58 17.68 7.73
CA MET A 1 2.88 17.43 6.46
C MET A 1 2.12 16.13 6.58
N ASN A 2 0.84 16.17 6.26
CA ASN A 2 -0.09 15.06 6.40
C ASN A 2 -0.43 14.62 4.97
N VAL A 3 -0.47 13.32 4.72
CA VAL A 3 -0.82 12.78 3.42
C VAL A 3 -2.11 11.99 3.55
N THR A 4 -3.06 12.29 2.68
CA THR A 4 -4.30 11.51 2.59
C THR A 4 -4.09 10.42 1.56
N ILE A 5 -4.27 9.17 1.95
CA ILE A 5 -4.12 8.01 1.10
C ILE A 5 -5.51 7.43 0.90
N GLU A 6 -5.85 7.19 -0.35
CA GLU A 6 -7.14 6.70 -0.78
C GLU A 6 -6.92 5.44 -1.61
N ILE A 7 -7.40 4.32 -1.08
CA ILE A 7 -7.26 3.02 -1.71
C ILE A 7 -8.64 2.56 -2.17
N HIS A 8 -8.78 2.36 -3.47
CA HIS A 8 -9.92 1.73 -4.11
C HIS A 8 -9.57 0.27 -4.34
N TYR A 9 -10.43 -0.62 -3.86
CA TYR A 9 -10.22 -2.05 -3.98
C TYR A 9 -11.54 -2.81 -4.13
N LEU A 10 -11.45 -3.96 -4.79
CA LEU A 10 -12.58 -4.83 -5.07
C LEU A 10 -12.45 -6.11 -4.23
N ALA A 11 -13.35 -6.30 -3.29
CA ALA A 11 -13.44 -7.53 -2.49
C ALA A 11 -14.75 -8.27 -2.80
N ALA A 12 -15.79 -8.11 -1.98
CA ALA A 12 -17.15 -8.57 -2.27
C ALA A 12 -17.97 -7.51 -3.04
N SER A 13 -17.61 -6.25 -2.88
CA SER A 13 -18.16 -5.10 -3.59
C SER A 13 -17.06 -4.06 -3.73
N ARG A 14 -17.26 -3.09 -4.62
CA ARG A 14 -16.29 -2.00 -4.82
C ARG A 14 -16.24 -1.16 -3.54
N ALA A 15 -15.09 -1.15 -2.88
CA ALA A 15 -14.89 -0.48 -1.62
C ALA A 15 -13.76 0.54 -1.75
N MET A 16 -13.91 1.64 -1.02
CA MET A 16 -12.97 2.75 -1.03
C MET A 16 -12.64 3.06 0.41
N ARG A 17 -11.35 3.08 0.75
CA ARG A 17 -10.89 3.39 2.10
C ARG A 17 -9.87 4.51 2.03
N ARG A 18 -10.16 5.56 2.79
CA ARG A 18 -9.35 6.76 2.85
C ARG A 18 -8.81 6.94 4.26
N GLY A 19 -7.50 7.12 4.39
CA GLY A 19 -6.82 7.38 5.65
C GLY A 19 -5.93 8.61 5.52
N SER A 20 -5.86 9.43 6.56
CA SER A 20 -4.90 10.54 6.61
C SER A 20 -3.78 10.18 7.56
N PHE A 21 -2.55 10.13 7.03
CA PHE A 21 -1.37 9.68 7.75
C PHE A 21 -0.33 10.81 7.82
N PRO A 22 0.32 11.03 8.97
CA PRO A 22 1.40 11.99 9.06
C PRO A 22 2.66 11.46 8.36
N LEU A 23 3.25 12.26 7.47
CA LEU A 23 4.49 11.94 6.79
C LEU A 23 5.68 12.18 7.74
N ARG A 24 5.88 11.29 8.72
CA ARG A 24 6.98 11.33 9.71
C ARG A 24 8.31 10.86 9.10
N GLY A 25 8.73 11.44 7.98
CA GLY A 25 9.96 11.04 7.27
C GLY A 25 9.90 9.70 6.55
N LYS A 26 8.72 9.05 6.50
CA LYS A 26 8.47 7.86 5.68
C LYS A 26 7.96 8.25 4.30
N LYS A 27 8.32 7.46 3.27
CA LYS A 27 7.81 7.64 1.91
C LYS A 27 6.31 7.35 1.88
N VAL A 28 5.56 8.14 1.08
CA VAL A 28 4.11 7.95 0.86
C VAL A 28 3.79 6.53 0.37
N GLU A 29 4.67 5.97 -0.45
CA GLU A 29 4.56 4.62 -1.02
C GLU A 29 4.55 3.56 0.09
N TYR A 30 5.40 3.72 1.09
CA TYR A 30 5.49 2.77 2.21
C TYR A 30 4.25 2.81 3.09
N VAL A 31 3.73 4.02 3.36
CA VAL A 31 2.51 4.19 4.15
C VAL A 31 1.31 3.61 3.40
N ALA A 32 1.23 3.84 2.09
CA ALA A 32 0.17 3.27 1.25
C ALA A 32 0.24 1.75 1.18
N LEU A 33 1.44 1.17 1.05
CA LEU A 33 1.64 -0.27 1.08
C LEU A 33 1.24 -0.87 2.43
N GLN A 34 1.64 -0.26 3.55
CA GLN A 34 1.22 -0.70 4.88
C GLN A 34 -0.30 -0.69 5.01
N PHE A 35 -0.93 0.40 4.58
CA PHE A 35 -2.38 0.53 4.60
C PHE A 35 -3.07 -0.53 3.73
N TRP A 36 -2.51 -0.82 2.55
CA TRP A 36 -2.99 -1.91 1.70
C TRP A 36 -2.87 -3.28 2.37
N LYS A 37 -1.72 -3.58 2.98
CA LYS A 37 -1.50 -4.85 3.70
C LYS A 37 -2.45 -5.00 4.88
N GLU A 38 -2.76 -3.93 5.61
CA GLU A 38 -3.77 -3.95 6.67
C GLU A 38 -5.15 -4.29 6.12
N ILE A 39 -5.56 -3.67 5.00
CA ILE A 39 -6.84 -3.98 4.33
C ILE A 39 -6.88 -5.44 3.87
N GLN A 40 -5.82 -5.94 3.23
CA GLN A 40 -5.76 -7.34 2.80
C GLN A 40 -5.82 -8.33 3.97
N ARG A 41 -5.22 -7.98 5.10
CA ARG A 41 -5.24 -8.78 6.33
C ARG A 41 -6.63 -8.79 6.97
N GLU A 42 -7.35 -7.66 6.91
CA GLU A 42 -8.72 -7.53 7.44
C GLU A 42 -9.76 -8.21 6.54
N MET A 43 -9.62 -8.15 5.21
CA MET A 43 -10.60 -8.67 4.24
C MET A 43 -10.36 -10.10 3.71
N SER A 44 -9.52 -10.90 4.36
CA SER A 44 -9.25 -12.29 3.98
C SER A 44 -8.92 -12.48 2.48
N TYR A 45 -7.71 -12.09 2.05
CA TYR A 45 -7.03 -12.49 0.79
C TYR A 45 -7.75 -12.29 -0.57
N ARG A 46 -9.02 -11.88 -0.61
CA ARG A 46 -9.82 -11.72 -1.84
C ARG A 46 -9.91 -10.28 -2.32
N ALA A 47 -9.37 -9.32 -1.57
CA ALA A 47 -9.32 -7.92 -1.97
C ALA A 47 -8.29 -7.72 -3.10
N LYS A 48 -8.76 -7.24 -4.26
CA LYS A 48 -7.94 -6.79 -5.38
C LYS A 48 -7.75 -5.28 -5.31
N LEU A 49 -6.51 -4.82 -5.35
CA LEU A 49 -6.18 -3.41 -5.47
C LEU A 49 -6.65 -2.91 -6.84
N GLU A 50 -7.46 -1.86 -6.89
CA GLU A 50 -7.80 -1.17 -8.14
C GLU A 50 -6.95 0.09 -8.31
N GLN A 51 -6.91 0.95 -7.30
CA GLN A 51 -6.25 2.25 -7.42
C GLN A 51 -5.78 2.78 -6.07
N VAL A 52 -4.65 3.48 -6.06
CA VAL A 52 -4.08 4.13 -4.88
C VAL A 52 -3.78 5.58 -5.20
N ILE A 53 -4.64 6.48 -4.71
CA ILE A 53 -4.47 7.93 -4.87
C ILE A 53 -3.90 8.50 -3.57
N VAL A 54 -2.85 9.31 -3.68
CA VAL A 54 -2.29 10.09 -2.59
C VAL A 54 -2.58 11.56 -2.82
N ASN A 55 -3.09 12.19 -1.77
CA ASN A 55 -3.42 13.60 -1.69
C ASN A 55 -4.41 14.08 -2.79
N GLY A 56 -5.19 13.17 -3.35
CA GLY A 56 -6.16 13.43 -4.42
C GLY A 56 -5.58 13.71 -5.81
N ASP A 57 -4.25 13.80 -5.93
CA ASP A 57 -3.58 14.28 -7.15
C ASP A 57 -2.57 13.25 -7.69
N LYS A 58 -2.03 12.39 -6.82
CA LYS A 58 -0.91 11.51 -7.15
C LYS A 58 -1.30 10.05 -7.09
N ASP A 59 -1.48 9.41 -8.23
CA ASP A 59 -1.58 7.94 -8.28
C ASP A 59 -0.21 7.32 -8.02
N ILE A 60 -0.17 6.36 -7.10
CA ILE A 60 1.04 5.62 -6.75
C ILE A 60 0.81 4.11 -6.83
N THR A 61 -0.20 3.67 -7.59
CA THR A 61 -0.59 2.26 -7.66
C THR A 61 0.58 1.39 -8.12
N GLU A 62 1.28 1.83 -9.17
CA GLU A 62 2.48 1.16 -9.68
C GLU A 62 3.61 1.18 -8.65
N LEU A 63 3.86 2.33 -8.01
CA LEU A 63 4.92 2.48 -7.02
C LEU A 63 4.70 1.58 -5.80
N VAL A 64 3.46 1.42 -5.33
CA VAL A 64 3.11 0.51 -4.22
C VAL A 64 3.38 -0.95 -4.62
N LEU A 65 3.02 -1.33 -5.85
CA LEU A 65 3.26 -2.68 -6.36
C LEU A 65 4.76 -2.98 -6.52
N GLU A 66 5.52 -2.02 -7.06
CA GLU A 66 6.97 -2.12 -7.19
C GLU A 66 7.65 -2.17 -5.82
N LEU A 67 7.22 -1.34 -4.88
CA LEU A 67 7.72 -1.32 -3.51
C LEU A 67 7.44 -2.65 -2.80
N GLU A 68 6.24 -3.23 -2.97
CA GLU A 68 5.92 -4.55 -2.43
C GLU A 68 6.89 -5.63 -2.95
N LYS A 69 7.16 -5.61 -4.26
CA LYS A 69 8.09 -6.52 -4.91
C LYS A 69 9.53 -6.32 -4.42
N GLN A 70 9.96 -5.08 -4.25
CA GLN A 70 11.28 -4.74 -3.71
C GLN A 70 11.43 -5.19 -2.26
N GLU A 71 10.46 -4.91 -1.39
CA GLU A 71 10.47 -5.33 0.01
C GLU A 71 10.51 -6.86 0.13
N ARG A 72 9.70 -7.56 -0.68
CA ARG A 72 9.72 -9.03 -0.74
C ARG A 72 11.08 -9.57 -1.18
N ASN A 73 11.71 -8.95 -2.17
CA ASN A 73 13.01 -9.39 -2.68
C ASN A 73 14.14 -9.08 -1.68
N LYS A 74 14.05 -7.97 -0.95
CA LYS A 74 15.06 -7.57 0.03
C LYS A 74 15.06 -8.46 1.27
N THR A 75 13.89 -8.87 1.76
CA THR A 75 13.78 -9.84 2.87
C THR A 75 14.38 -11.21 2.53
N ILE A 76 14.38 -11.62 1.26
CA ILE A 76 14.98 -12.90 0.84
C ILE A 76 16.51 -12.83 0.77
N ASN A 77 17.09 -11.66 0.49
CA ASN A 77 18.54 -11.52 0.34
C ASN A 77 19.29 -11.28 1.67
N ASP A 78 18.58 -10.94 2.76
CA ASP A 78 19.21 -10.69 4.08
C ASP A 78 19.25 -11.95 4.98
N ASP A 79 18.55 -13.03 4.59
CA ASP A 79 18.49 -14.31 5.32
C ASP A 79 19.20 -15.47 4.58
N LEU A 80 20.21 -15.16 3.76
CA LEU A 80 21.03 -16.17 3.09
C LEU A 80 22.47 -16.15 3.64
N PRO A 81 22.75 -16.90 4.73
CA PRO A 81 24.11 -17.19 5.14
C PRO A 81 24.67 -18.33 4.27
N PHE A 82 25.22 -18.02 3.11
CA PHE A 82 26.26 -18.85 2.48
C PHE A 82 27.07 -18.08 1.44
#